data_AF-A0A976QTB9-F1
#
_entry.id   AF-A0A976QTB9-F1
#
_cell.length_a   1.000
_cell.length_b   1.000
_cell.length_c   1.000
_cell.angle_alpha   90.00
_cell.angle_beta   90.00
_cell.angle_gamma   90.00
#
_symmetry.space_group_name_H-M   'P 1'
#
loop_
_entity.id
_entity.type
_entity.pdbx_description
1 polymer ?
#
loop_
_entity_poly.entity_id
_entity_poly.type
_entity_poly.pdbx_seq_one_letter_code
_entity_poly.pdbx_strand_id
1 'polypeptide(L)'
;MIDEERNLVKSWESCKCVYNFRVPLECKVYEKELDLLDCSLLKSFSILEVESNERFKRLERFAELCKSGNTCCSIEETVENQFHRETLIFAPNKASLGSSKAPEDGSESKSADSKTKIMLSRGLLDRILDRKKRVVFPANSFSAQLQKDVLALHFLQTMEKMGACMKIPIATPYNRVCDLVYLYQLGVIQDETMWSPYVESEFMRTLFSYGFITIAIKAKLKGVEKVILLPKMHDLRCCMKPQDIIVSKKVKKISKKLKITINTCFHEVIKGIFDSHGEDWMYPEMQLEFMKMHYLNGMYKINGPNGVVVQTHKDSNDVNNQTVPTGNGSKGTNEKNPKSDHENDETLQKNEKTVVSVEVWHENKLVAGEIGFVNGSMYTSISGFHKMNNSGNFQLVALAAILHFNGFKLWDLGMEIPYKIEMGAKTVPRREFIKQLNELKNTNVKFEVPAKYAEKNDGEELISDFLKAVGNNNVAPSVPNKPVD
;
A
#
# COMPACT_ATOMS: atom_id res chain seq x y z
N MET A 1 3.11 18.76 6.70
CA MET A 1 3.04 17.35 6.25
C MET A 1 1.74 16.66 6.67
N ILE A 2 1.48 16.35 7.94
CA ILE A 2 0.26 15.61 8.35
C ILE A 2 -1.03 16.37 8.00
N ASP A 3 -1.10 17.67 8.31
CA ASP A 3 -2.28 18.48 7.94
C ASP A 3 -2.38 18.73 6.45
N GLU A 4 -1.26 18.91 5.74
CA GLU A 4 -1.24 19.07 4.28
C GLU A 4 -1.73 17.81 3.56
N GLU A 5 -1.32 16.63 4.01
CA GLU A 5 -1.73 15.35 3.44
C GLU A 5 -3.15 14.98 3.84
N ARG A 6 -3.56 15.25 5.08
CA ARG A 6 -4.96 15.13 5.49
C ARG A 6 -5.86 16.10 4.72
N ASN A 7 -5.37 17.30 4.41
CA ASN A 7 -6.05 18.26 3.55
C ASN A 7 -6.06 17.81 2.07
N LEU A 8 -5.02 17.11 1.60
CA LEU A 8 -4.99 16.48 0.25
C LEU A 8 -5.91 15.27 0.14
N VAL A 9 -6.11 14.53 1.23
CA VAL A 9 -7.08 13.43 1.27
C VAL A 9 -8.50 13.99 1.30
N LYS A 10 -8.74 15.07 2.07
CA LYS A 10 -9.98 15.84 2.03
C LYS A 10 -10.23 16.51 0.69
N SER A 11 -9.17 16.91 -0.04
CA SER A 11 -9.33 17.55 -1.34
C SER A 11 -9.97 16.60 -2.37
N TRP A 12 -9.75 15.29 -2.24
CA TRP A 12 -10.44 14.28 -3.06
C TRP A 12 -11.95 14.22 -2.81
N GLU A 13 -12.39 14.34 -1.55
CA GLU A 13 -13.81 14.40 -1.21
C GLU A 13 -14.46 15.69 -1.72
N SER A 14 -13.74 16.84 -1.66
CA SER A 14 -14.24 18.10 -2.20
C SER A 14 -14.26 18.15 -3.74
N CYS A 15 -13.41 17.38 -4.42
CA CYS A 15 -13.31 17.39 -5.89
C CYS A 15 -14.27 16.44 -6.61
N LYS A 16 -14.99 15.56 -5.90
CA LYS A 16 -16.11 14.78 -6.49
C LYS A 16 -17.19 15.67 -7.12
N CYS A 17 -17.21 16.97 -6.79
CA CYS A 17 -18.25 17.92 -7.20
C CYS A 17 -17.97 18.71 -8.50
N VAL A 18 -16.84 18.54 -9.20
CA VAL A 18 -16.51 19.41 -10.36
C VAL A 18 -16.26 18.60 -11.65
N TYR A 19 -17.35 18.11 -12.27
CA TYR A 19 -17.32 17.50 -13.61
C TYR A 19 -17.93 18.41 -14.70
N ASN A 20 -17.71 19.71 -14.61
CA ASN A 20 -18.08 20.64 -15.68
C ASN A 20 -17.13 21.83 -15.73
N PHE A 21 -15.90 21.61 -16.23
CA PHE A 21 -14.98 22.70 -16.56
C PHE A 21 -15.53 23.45 -17.78
N ARG A 22 -16.38 24.45 -17.55
CA ARG A 22 -16.94 25.32 -18.61
C ARG A 22 -15.98 26.44 -19.01
N VAL A 23 -14.95 26.70 -18.22
CA VAL A 23 -13.95 27.75 -18.44
C VAL A 23 -12.67 27.11 -19.02
N PRO A 24 -12.07 27.67 -20.08
CA PRO A 24 -10.78 27.21 -20.61
C PRO A 24 -9.67 27.24 -19.55
N LEU A 25 -8.77 26.26 -19.58
CA LEU A 25 -7.60 26.25 -18.71
C LEU A 25 -6.64 27.37 -19.13
N GLU A 26 -6.51 28.40 -18.30
CA GLU A 26 -5.55 29.47 -18.53
C GLU A 26 -4.13 28.93 -18.38
N CYS A 27 -3.28 29.21 -19.37
CA CYS A 27 -1.88 28.82 -19.29
C CYS A 27 -0.93 29.79 -19.98
N LYS A 28 0.30 29.85 -19.47
CA LYS A 28 1.39 30.61 -20.07
C LYS A 28 2.25 29.68 -20.92
N VAL A 29 2.31 29.98 -22.21
CA VAL A 29 3.07 29.22 -23.20
C VAL A 29 4.54 29.64 -23.15
N TYR A 30 5.43 28.67 -23.24
CA TYR A 30 6.88 28.89 -23.32
C TYR A 30 7.55 27.77 -24.12
N GLU A 31 8.79 27.97 -24.57
CA GLU A 31 9.56 26.94 -25.25
C GLU A 31 10.62 26.37 -24.32
N LYS A 32 10.80 25.05 -24.36
CA LYS A 32 11.85 24.37 -23.61
C LYS A 32 12.19 23.04 -24.26
N GLU A 33 13.49 22.79 -24.44
CA GLU A 33 13.99 21.46 -24.78
C GLU A 33 13.96 20.55 -23.55
N LEU A 34 13.38 19.36 -23.71
CA LEU A 34 13.21 18.37 -22.64
C LEU A 34 13.82 17.05 -23.09
N ASP A 35 14.52 16.39 -22.17
CA ASP A 35 14.99 15.02 -22.39
C ASP A 35 13.81 14.09 -22.69
N LEU A 36 13.98 13.20 -23.66
CA LEU A 36 12.99 12.19 -24.00
C LEU A 36 12.73 11.27 -22.81
N LEU A 37 11.47 10.94 -22.56
CA LEU A 37 11.08 9.98 -21.54
C LEU A 37 11.08 8.56 -22.14
N ASP A 38 12.14 7.79 -21.88
CA ASP A 38 12.30 6.47 -22.47
C ASP A 38 11.68 5.37 -21.60
N CYS A 39 10.49 4.92 -21.98
CA CYS A 39 9.77 3.84 -21.29
C CYS A 39 10.40 2.45 -21.50
N SER A 40 11.26 2.28 -22.52
CA SER A 40 11.91 1.00 -22.80
C SER A 40 12.88 0.59 -21.67
N LEU A 41 13.34 1.55 -20.87
CA LEU A 41 14.20 1.30 -19.72
C LEU A 41 13.56 0.44 -18.65
N LEU A 42 12.25 0.49 -18.49
CA LEU A 42 11.57 -0.43 -17.57
C LEU A 42 11.75 -1.89 -18.03
N LYS A 43 11.77 -2.12 -19.34
CA LYS A 43 11.99 -3.45 -19.91
C LYS A 43 13.47 -3.84 -19.88
N SER A 44 14.39 -2.92 -20.16
CA SER A 44 15.83 -3.22 -20.17
C SER A 44 16.40 -3.56 -18.79
N PHE A 45 15.86 -2.96 -17.72
CA PHE A 45 16.28 -3.24 -16.36
C PHE A 45 15.56 -4.44 -15.73
N SER A 46 14.37 -4.80 -16.21
CA SER A 46 13.55 -5.85 -15.58
C SER A 46 13.96 -7.26 -16.01
N ILE A 47 13.99 -8.18 -15.04
CA ILE A 47 14.19 -9.61 -15.29
C ILE A 47 12.92 -10.30 -15.82
N LEU A 48 11.76 -9.66 -15.65
CA LEU A 48 10.46 -10.14 -16.11
C LEU A 48 9.88 -9.19 -17.15
N GLU A 49 8.92 -9.70 -17.91
CA GLU A 49 8.12 -8.87 -18.78
C GLU A 49 7.38 -7.78 -17.98
N VAL A 50 7.39 -6.56 -18.53
CA VAL A 50 6.63 -5.41 -18.03
C VAL A 50 5.19 -5.58 -18.52
N GLU A 51 4.24 -5.75 -17.60
CA GLU A 51 2.83 -5.89 -17.97
C GLU A 51 2.33 -4.64 -18.69
N SER A 52 1.70 -4.84 -19.85
CA SER A 52 0.99 -3.77 -20.57
C SER A 52 -0.37 -3.47 -19.92
N ASN A 53 -0.33 -3.04 -18.65
CA ASN A 53 -1.51 -2.61 -17.91
C ASN A 53 -1.87 -1.15 -18.22
N GLU A 54 -3.01 -0.67 -17.72
CA GLU A 54 -3.49 0.69 -17.99
C GLU A 54 -2.55 1.78 -17.47
N ARG A 55 -1.80 1.53 -16.39
CA ARG A 55 -0.76 2.45 -15.91
C ARG A 55 0.34 2.59 -16.96
N PHE A 56 0.84 1.47 -17.49
CA PHE A 56 1.93 1.48 -18.46
C PHE A 56 1.49 2.16 -19.77
N LYS A 57 0.29 1.85 -20.27
CA LYS A 57 -0.28 2.50 -21.46
C LYS A 57 -0.42 4.02 -21.29
N ARG A 58 -0.83 4.49 -20.10
CA ARG A 58 -0.89 5.92 -19.79
C ARG A 58 0.50 6.56 -19.83
N LEU A 59 1.51 5.90 -19.24
CA LEU A 59 2.88 6.37 -19.26
C LEU A 59 3.45 6.44 -20.69
N GLU A 60 3.25 5.40 -21.50
CA GLU A 60 3.67 5.37 -22.91
C GLU A 60 3.01 6.49 -23.72
N ARG A 61 1.69 6.68 -23.56
CA ARG A 61 0.96 7.77 -24.22
C ARG A 61 1.49 9.14 -23.79
N PHE A 62 1.75 9.33 -22.51
CA PHE A 62 2.31 10.58 -21.99
C PHE A 62 3.72 10.84 -22.54
N ALA A 63 4.58 9.81 -22.54
CA ALA A 63 5.91 9.89 -23.10
C ALA A 63 5.87 10.30 -24.58
N GLU A 64 4.98 9.69 -25.37
CA GLU A 64 4.81 9.99 -26.79
C GLU A 64 4.36 11.43 -27.04
N LEU A 65 3.39 11.94 -26.27
CA LEU A 65 2.98 13.35 -26.32
C LEU A 65 4.16 14.28 -26.02
N CYS A 66 5.04 13.90 -25.10
CA CYS A 66 6.20 14.70 -24.73
C CYS A 66 7.31 14.70 -25.80
N LYS A 67 7.36 13.74 -26.73
CA LYS A 67 8.41 13.72 -27.79
C LYS A 67 8.21 14.78 -28.86
N SER A 68 6.98 15.28 -29.01
CA SER A 68 6.60 16.12 -30.15
C SER A 68 6.76 17.61 -29.84
N GLY A 69 7.55 18.32 -30.66
CA GLY A 69 7.72 19.78 -30.57
C GLY A 69 8.53 20.26 -29.36
N ASN A 70 8.64 21.58 -29.19
CA ASN A 70 9.38 22.22 -28.10
C ASN A 70 8.50 23.08 -27.16
N THR A 71 7.23 23.25 -27.52
CA THR A 71 6.31 24.15 -26.82
C THR A 71 5.72 23.51 -25.56
N CYS A 72 5.74 24.24 -24.45
CA CYS A 72 5.22 23.88 -23.15
C CYS A 72 4.13 24.86 -22.69
N CYS A 73 3.30 24.44 -21.74
CA CYS A 73 2.24 25.24 -21.16
C CYS A 73 2.31 25.12 -19.63
N SER A 74 2.52 26.25 -18.96
CA SER A 74 2.55 26.34 -17.50
C SER A 74 1.22 26.85 -16.98
N ILE A 75 0.71 26.23 -15.93
CA ILE A 75 -0.55 26.59 -15.28
C ILE A 75 -0.27 27.02 -13.83
N GLU A 76 -1.24 27.71 -13.23
CA GLU A 76 -1.24 27.86 -11.78
C GLU A 76 -1.57 26.50 -11.14
N GLU A 77 -0.74 26.02 -10.21
CA GLU A 77 -0.84 24.68 -9.62
C GLU A 77 -1.92 24.58 -8.51
N THR A 78 -3.10 25.18 -8.73
CA THR A 78 -4.28 24.93 -7.90
C THR A 78 -4.81 23.51 -8.12
N VAL A 79 -5.51 22.95 -7.13
CA VAL A 79 -6.05 21.58 -7.22
C VAL A 79 -6.97 21.44 -8.43
N GLU A 80 -7.82 22.43 -8.69
CA GLU A 80 -8.76 22.49 -9.80
C GLU A 80 -8.05 22.49 -11.16
N ASN A 81 -7.01 23.30 -11.31
CA ASN A 81 -6.24 23.39 -12.54
C ASN A 81 -5.44 22.11 -12.80
N GLN A 82 -4.93 21.47 -11.74
CA GLN A 82 -4.28 20.17 -11.85
C GLN A 82 -5.25 19.09 -12.36
N PHE A 83 -6.48 19.04 -11.82
CA PHE A 83 -7.53 18.11 -12.31
C PHE A 83 -7.97 18.43 -13.73
N HIS A 84 -8.09 19.71 -14.09
CA HIS A 84 -8.46 20.11 -15.44
C HIS A 84 -7.37 19.69 -16.44
N ARG A 85 -6.09 19.95 -16.15
CA ARG A 85 -4.95 19.47 -16.95
C ARG A 85 -4.97 17.95 -17.10
N GLU A 86 -5.17 17.23 -16.00
CA GLU A 86 -5.25 15.76 -16.01
C GLU A 86 -6.37 15.26 -16.93
N THR A 87 -7.56 15.85 -16.83
CA THR A 87 -8.70 15.51 -17.68
C THR A 87 -8.37 15.74 -19.15
N LEU A 88 -7.76 16.88 -19.50
CA LEU A 88 -7.39 17.19 -20.87
C LEU A 88 -6.34 16.23 -21.44
N ILE A 89 -5.32 15.87 -20.65
CA ILE A 89 -4.24 14.98 -21.10
C ILE A 89 -4.74 13.54 -21.25
N PHE A 90 -5.46 13.02 -20.25
CA PHE A 90 -5.73 11.59 -20.12
C PHE A 90 -7.13 11.15 -20.54
N ALA A 91 -8.07 12.08 -20.79
CA ALA A 91 -9.38 11.69 -21.30
C ALA A 91 -9.25 10.86 -22.61
N PRO A 92 -10.09 9.83 -22.78
CA PRO A 92 -10.18 9.16 -24.07
C PRO A 92 -10.59 10.20 -25.11
N ASN A 93 -9.89 10.21 -26.25
CA ASN A 93 -10.36 10.94 -27.42
C ASN A 93 -11.78 10.42 -27.67
N LYS A 94 -12.82 11.28 -27.61
CA LYS A 94 -14.20 10.83 -27.86
C LYS A 94 -14.22 10.04 -29.16
N ALA A 95 -14.37 8.72 -29.07
CA ALA A 95 -14.85 7.93 -30.19
C ALA A 95 -16.22 8.53 -30.53
N SER A 96 -16.41 8.87 -31.80
CA SER A 96 -17.63 9.49 -32.33
C SER A 96 -18.89 8.89 -31.69
N LEU A 97 -19.55 9.66 -30.81
CA LEU A 97 -20.95 9.38 -30.50
C LEU A 97 -21.73 9.63 -31.79
N GLY A 98 -22.53 8.63 -32.17
CA GLY A 98 -23.23 8.55 -33.43
C GLY A 98 -24.08 9.77 -33.76
N SER A 99 -24.11 10.05 -35.07
CA SER A 99 -25.14 10.74 -35.84
C SER A 99 -26.05 11.72 -35.07
N SER A 100 -25.77 13.02 -35.19
CA SER A 100 -26.75 13.93 -35.79
C SER A 100 -26.06 15.19 -36.33
N LYS A 101 -26.15 15.34 -37.67
CA LYS A 101 -25.92 16.52 -38.52
C LYS A 101 -24.79 17.50 -38.13
N ALA A 102 -23.65 17.34 -38.78
CA ALA A 102 -22.69 18.42 -39.01
C ALA A 102 -23.18 19.34 -40.15
N PRO A 103 -22.92 20.66 -40.10
CA PRO A 103 -22.53 21.42 -41.27
C PRO A 103 -21.03 21.22 -41.52
N GLU A 104 -20.68 21.17 -42.80
CA GLU A 104 -19.34 20.99 -43.33
C GLU A 104 -18.40 22.13 -42.92
N ASP A 105 -17.42 21.82 -42.07
CA ASP A 105 -16.04 22.28 -42.25
C ASP A 105 -15.11 21.40 -41.41
N GLY A 106 -14.64 20.33 -42.03
CA GLY A 106 -13.84 19.28 -41.41
C GLY A 106 -12.38 19.42 -41.77
N SER A 107 -11.58 20.16 -40.99
CA SER A 107 -10.12 19.95 -40.96
C SER A 107 -9.38 20.46 -39.72
N GLU A 108 -9.93 21.37 -38.90
CA GLU A 108 -9.13 22.01 -37.83
C GLU A 108 -9.27 21.41 -36.42
N SER A 109 -10.37 20.72 -36.08
CA SER A 109 -10.64 20.38 -34.66
C SER A 109 -9.78 19.26 -34.07
N LYS A 110 -9.27 18.32 -34.90
CA LYS A 110 -8.39 17.24 -34.44
C LYS A 110 -6.95 17.72 -34.19
N SER A 111 -6.48 18.74 -34.91
CA SER A 111 -5.09 19.23 -34.80
C SER A 111 -4.88 20.08 -33.54
N ALA A 112 -5.87 20.92 -33.19
CA ALA A 112 -5.82 21.80 -32.02
C ALA A 112 -5.88 21.03 -30.68
N ASP A 113 -6.70 19.98 -30.60
CA ASP A 113 -6.78 19.10 -29.41
C ASP A 113 -5.45 18.36 -29.18
N SER A 114 -4.83 17.86 -30.26
CA SER A 114 -3.52 17.22 -30.18
C SER A 114 -2.42 18.20 -29.76
N LYS A 115 -2.39 19.41 -30.32
CA LYS A 115 -1.41 20.44 -29.95
C LYS A 115 -1.54 20.85 -28.48
N THR A 116 -2.76 21.02 -27.99
CA THR A 116 -3.04 21.35 -26.59
C THR A 116 -2.53 20.25 -25.65
N LYS A 117 -2.81 18.96 -25.96
CA LYS A 117 -2.32 17.83 -25.16
C LYS A 117 -0.81 17.75 -25.13
N ILE A 118 -0.13 17.99 -26.26
CA ILE A 118 1.32 18.03 -26.34
C ILE A 118 1.87 19.13 -25.41
N MET A 119 1.38 20.36 -25.55
CA MET A 119 1.86 21.50 -24.76
C MET A 119 1.65 21.30 -23.25
N LEU A 120 0.47 20.79 -22.84
CA LEU A 120 0.16 20.49 -21.45
C LEU A 120 1.01 19.33 -20.90
N SER A 121 1.23 18.28 -21.69
CA SER A 121 2.04 17.13 -21.28
C SER A 121 3.50 17.52 -21.09
N ARG A 122 4.06 18.29 -22.03
CA ARG A 122 5.43 18.81 -21.93
C ARG A 122 5.60 19.76 -20.75
N GLY A 123 4.64 20.66 -20.52
CA GLY A 123 4.62 21.52 -19.34
C GLY A 123 4.56 20.74 -18.02
N LEU A 124 3.76 19.66 -17.97
CA LEU A 124 3.70 18.77 -16.81
C LEU A 124 5.01 17.99 -16.60
N LEU A 125 5.63 17.48 -17.67
CA LEU A 125 6.93 16.81 -17.59
C LEU A 125 8.01 17.74 -17.03
N ASP A 126 8.10 18.96 -17.58
CA ASP A 126 9.02 19.99 -17.10
C ASP A 126 8.78 20.29 -15.61
N ARG A 127 7.51 20.43 -15.22
CA ARG A 127 7.12 20.69 -13.84
C ARG A 127 7.51 19.56 -12.89
N ILE A 128 7.35 18.30 -13.30
CA ILE A 128 7.74 17.13 -12.50
C ILE A 128 9.26 17.07 -12.32
N LEU A 129 10.03 17.42 -13.34
CA LEU A 129 11.50 17.36 -13.33
C LEU A 129 12.15 18.59 -12.66
N ASP A 130 11.41 19.67 -12.44
CA ASP A 130 11.90 20.88 -11.76
C ASP A 130 12.15 20.65 -10.26
N ARG A 131 13.43 20.49 -9.90
CA ARG A 131 13.87 20.25 -8.52
C ARG A 131 13.76 21.47 -7.60
N LYS A 132 13.67 22.69 -8.15
CA LYS A 132 13.60 23.92 -7.35
C LYS A 132 12.20 24.18 -6.81
N LYS A 133 11.18 23.61 -7.45
CA LYS A 133 9.79 23.90 -7.17
C LYS A 133 8.98 22.60 -7.11
N ARG A 134 9.12 21.87 -5.99
CA ARG A 134 8.41 20.61 -5.76
C ARG A 134 6.90 20.85 -5.80
N VAL A 135 6.19 20.13 -6.67
CA VAL A 135 4.72 20.12 -6.73
C VAL A 135 4.20 18.92 -5.97
N VAL A 136 3.13 19.14 -5.22
CA VAL A 136 2.35 18.08 -4.59
C VAL A 136 1.06 17.93 -5.38
N PHE A 137 0.85 16.74 -5.92
CA PHE A 137 -0.37 16.39 -6.62
C PHE A 137 -1.39 15.77 -5.66
N PRO A 138 -2.71 15.90 -5.93
CA PRO A 138 -3.74 15.20 -5.19
C PRO A 138 -3.44 13.71 -5.09
N ALA A 139 -3.60 13.16 -3.88
CA ALA A 139 -3.42 11.73 -3.66
C ALA A 139 -4.37 10.94 -4.58
N ASN A 140 -3.87 9.83 -5.14
CA ASN A 140 -4.61 8.95 -6.08
C ASN A 140 -4.97 9.54 -7.46
N SER A 141 -4.51 10.76 -7.80
CA SER A 141 -4.63 11.30 -9.17
C SER A 141 -3.70 10.60 -10.17
N PHE A 142 -4.02 10.63 -11.46
CA PHE A 142 -3.10 10.14 -12.50
C PHE A 142 -1.81 10.94 -12.53
N SER A 143 -1.85 12.24 -12.23
CA SER A 143 -0.68 13.11 -12.16
C SER A 143 0.26 12.70 -11.01
N ALA A 144 -0.28 12.32 -9.85
CA ALA A 144 0.52 11.81 -8.74
C ALA A 144 1.20 10.47 -9.08
N GLN A 145 0.48 9.56 -9.76
CA GLN A 145 1.06 8.30 -10.24
C GLN A 145 2.14 8.56 -11.29
N LEU A 146 1.85 9.42 -12.27
CA LEU A 146 2.77 9.78 -13.35
C LEU A 146 4.04 10.44 -12.80
N GLN A 147 3.93 11.29 -11.77
CA GLN A 147 5.10 11.89 -11.12
C GLN A 147 6.07 10.79 -10.64
N LYS A 148 5.57 9.74 -10.00
CA LYS A 148 6.41 8.61 -9.55
C LYS A 148 7.05 7.89 -10.72
N ASP A 149 6.30 7.67 -11.79
CA ASP A 149 6.76 7.00 -13.00
C ASP A 149 7.86 7.80 -13.73
N VAL A 150 7.64 9.10 -13.93
CA VAL A 150 8.62 10.01 -14.55
C VAL A 150 9.89 10.09 -13.69
N LEU A 151 9.77 10.25 -12.38
CA LEU A 151 10.93 10.32 -11.48
C LEU A 151 11.67 8.98 -11.36
N ALA A 152 11.01 7.84 -11.59
CA ALA A 152 11.67 6.54 -11.68
C ALA A 152 12.42 6.41 -13.01
N LEU A 153 11.78 6.71 -14.14
CA LEU A 153 12.41 6.67 -15.46
C LEU A 153 13.61 7.62 -15.55
N HIS A 154 13.48 8.86 -15.08
CA HIS A 154 14.58 9.82 -15.08
C HIS A 154 15.79 9.33 -14.26
N PHE A 155 15.53 8.61 -13.17
CA PHE A 155 16.58 7.97 -12.37
C PHE A 155 17.25 6.81 -13.12
N LEU A 156 16.47 5.93 -13.77
CA LEU A 156 17.00 4.83 -14.60
C LEU A 156 17.82 5.36 -15.78
N GLN A 157 17.35 6.41 -16.45
CA GLN A 157 18.10 7.12 -17.50
C GLN A 157 19.43 7.65 -17.00
N THR A 158 19.45 8.23 -15.80
CA THR A 158 20.68 8.72 -15.18
C THR A 158 21.66 7.57 -14.92
N MET A 159 21.16 6.44 -14.43
CA MET A 159 21.98 5.24 -14.22
C MET A 159 22.56 4.71 -15.53
N GLU A 160 21.74 4.55 -16.57
CA GLU A 160 22.16 4.06 -17.88
C GLU A 160 23.22 4.99 -18.52
N LYS A 161 22.99 6.31 -18.54
CA LYS A 161 23.95 7.30 -19.03
C LYS A 161 25.30 7.25 -18.29
N MET A 162 25.33 6.72 -17.06
CA MET A 162 26.54 6.55 -16.26
C MET A 162 27.18 5.16 -16.41
N GLY A 163 26.56 4.23 -17.13
CA GLY A 163 26.95 2.82 -17.11
C GLY A 163 26.81 2.18 -15.73
N ALA A 164 25.96 2.75 -14.86
CA ALA A 164 25.70 2.23 -13.52
C ALA A 164 24.63 1.13 -13.59
N CYS A 165 24.92 -0.02 -13.00
CA CYS A 165 23.98 -1.12 -12.89
C CYS A 165 24.05 -1.71 -11.48
N MET A 166 22.89 -2.06 -10.92
CA MET A 166 22.83 -2.87 -9.71
C MET A 166 22.84 -4.35 -10.10
N LYS A 167 23.67 -5.14 -9.39
CA LYS A 167 23.77 -6.58 -9.64
C LYS A 167 22.51 -7.37 -9.21
N ILE A 168 21.68 -6.76 -8.37
CA ILE A 168 20.42 -7.32 -7.90
C ILE A 168 19.26 -6.91 -8.82
N PRO A 169 18.24 -7.77 -9.01
CA PRO A 169 17.13 -7.51 -9.92
C PRO A 169 16.22 -6.37 -9.43
N ILE A 170 15.66 -5.64 -10.39
CA ILE A 170 14.63 -4.62 -10.13
C ILE A 170 13.25 -5.28 -9.99
N ALA A 171 12.45 -4.78 -9.05
CA ALA A 171 11.02 -5.06 -8.97
C ALA A 171 10.26 -3.75 -9.17
N THR A 172 9.28 -3.73 -10.06
CA THR A 172 8.49 -2.52 -10.36
C THR A 172 7.00 -2.78 -10.21
N PRO A 173 6.18 -1.71 -10.08
CA PRO A 173 4.72 -1.81 -10.12
C PRO A 173 4.14 -2.37 -11.43
N TYR A 174 4.98 -2.57 -12.45
CA TYR A 174 4.61 -3.17 -13.73
C TYR A 174 4.92 -4.67 -13.81
N ASN A 175 5.54 -5.24 -12.78
CA ASN A 175 5.79 -6.67 -12.72
C ASN A 175 4.65 -7.37 -11.97
N ARG A 176 4.30 -8.58 -12.43
CA ARG A 176 3.47 -9.50 -11.65
C ARG A 176 4.27 -10.02 -10.45
N VAL A 177 3.91 -9.57 -9.26
CA VAL A 177 4.64 -9.97 -8.04
C VAL A 177 4.60 -11.48 -7.81
N CYS A 178 3.53 -12.17 -8.22
CA CYS A 178 3.47 -13.64 -8.17
C CYS A 178 4.57 -14.30 -9.00
N ASP A 179 4.92 -13.74 -10.16
CA ASP A 179 5.93 -14.30 -11.05
C ASP A 179 7.33 -14.06 -10.46
N LEU A 180 7.54 -12.92 -9.77
CA LEU A 180 8.76 -12.69 -8.99
C LEU A 180 8.93 -13.73 -7.88
N VAL A 181 7.86 -14.05 -7.14
CA VAL A 181 7.86 -15.10 -6.12
C VAL A 181 8.20 -16.46 -6.74
N TYR A 182 7.65 -16.76 -7.91
CA TYR A 182 7.94 -18.01 -8.63
C TYR A 182 9.43 -18.11 -9.01
N LEU A 183 10.06 -17.03 -9.49
CA LEU A 183 11.50 -17.00 -9.77
C LEU A 183 12.37 -17.28 -8.53
N TYR A 184 11.96 -16.78 -7.35
CA TYR A 184 12.61 -17.12 -6.08
C TYR A 184 12.46 -18.61 -5.74
N GLN A 185 11.28 -19.20 -5.98
CA GLN A 185 11.03 -20.62 -5.72
C GLN A 185 11.84 -21.54 -6.65
N LEU A 186 12.14 -21.09 -7.86
CA LEU A 186 13.00 -21.78 -8.81
C LEU A 186 14.50 -21.56 -8.56
N GLY A 187 14.88 -20.64 -7.66
CA GLY A 187 16.28 -20.29 -7.40
C GLY A 187 16.95 -19.50 -8.53
N VAL A 188 16.17 -18.90 -9.44
CA VAL A 188 16.68 -17.99 -10.48
C VAL A 188 17.22 -16.70 -9.85
N ILE A 189 16.53 -16.22 -8.82
CA ILE A 189 16.95 -15.07 -8.03
C ILE A 189 17.59 -15.60 -6.75
N GLN A 190 18.90 -15.40 -6.63
CA GLN A 190 19.71 -15.92 -5.53
C GLN A 190 19.80 -14.92 -4.38
N ASP A 191 19.90 -13.63 -4.68
CA ASP A 191 19.90 -12.58 -3.66
C ASP A 191 18.53 -12.49 -2.97
N GLU A 192 18.50 -12.41 -1.64
CA GLU A 192 17.26 -12.19 -0.89
C GLU A 192 16.63 -10.81 -1.15
N THR A 193 17.31 -9.93 -1.87
CA THR A 193 16.96 -8.52 -2.01
C THR A 193 16.83 -8.12 -3.47
N MET A 194 15.70 -7.52 -3.79
CA MET A 194 15.48 -6.74 -5.00
C MET A 194 15.61 -5.25 -4.69
N TRP A 195 15.61 -4.41 -5.72
CA TRP A 195 15.48 -2.97 -5.55
C TRP A 195 14.35 -2.40 -6.42
N SER A 196 13.86 -1.23 -6.05
CA SER A 196 12.87 -0.50 -6.84
C SER A 196 13.08 1.01 -6.75
N PRO A 197 13.03 1.73 -7.88
CA PRO A 197 12.94 3.19 -7.88
C PRO A 197 11.54 3.69 -7.45
N TYR A 198 10.62 2.79 -7.12
CA TYR A 198 9.26 3.08 -6.69
C TYR A 198 9.11 2.87 -5.17
N VAL A 199 8.85 3.96 -4.47
CA VAL A 199 8.38 3.93 -3.07
C VAL A 199 6.92 4.36 -3.11
N GLU A 200 6.01 3.37 -3.07
CA GLU A 200 4.58 3.64 -3.05
C GLU A 200 3.75 2.56 -2.36
N SER A 201 2.73 3.02 -1.64
CA SER A 201 1.79 2.27 -0.81
C SER A 201 1.16 1.08 -1.52
N GLU A 202 0.60 1.24 -2.72
CA GLU A 202 -0.05 0.12 -3.43
C GLU A 202 0.95 -0.97 -3.85
N PHE A 203 2.14 -0.57 -4.31
CA PHE A 203 3.18 -1.52 -4.68
C PHE A 203 3.73 -2.23 -3.45
N MET A 204 4.03 -1.48 -2.38
CA MET A 204 4.47 -2.04 -1.10
C MET A 204 3.43 -3.00 -0.50
N ARG A 205 2.14 -2.64 -0.49
CA ARG A 205 1.05 -3.52 -0.05
C ARG A 205 1.01 -4.81 -0.86
N THR A 206 1.17 -4.71 -2.18
CA THR A 206 1.23 -5.89 -3.05
C THR A 206 2.42 -6.77 -2.67
N LEU A 207 3.61 -6.19 -2.53
CA LEU A 207 4.81 -6.90 -2.08
C LEU A 207 4.60 -7.61 -0.73
N PHE A 208 4.08 -6.92 0.29
CA PHE A 208 3.76 -7.51 1.59
C PHE A 208 2.76 -8.67 1.46
N SER A 209 1.74 -8.54 0.62
CA SER A 209 0.73 -9.60 0.42
C SER A 209 1.31 -10.90 -0.17
N TYR A 210 2.49 -10.83 -0.76
CA TYR A 210 3.25 -11.94 -1.32
C TYR A 210 4.47 -12.35 -0.45
N GLY A 211 4.64 -11.74 0.73
CA GLY A 211 5.65 -12.15 1.72
C GLY A 211 6.96 -11.36 1.70
N PHE A 212 7.07 -10.36 0.83
CA PHE A 212 8.21 -9.45 0.87
C PHE A 212 8.12 -8.54 2.10
N ILE A 213 9.27 -8.24 2.71
CA ILE A 213 9.41 -7.12 3.66
C ILE A 213 10.17 -6.01 2.95
N THR A 214 9.68 -4.77 3.03
CA THR A 214 10.33 -3.64 2.37
C THR A 214 11.14 -2.82 3.35
N ILE A 215 12.41 -2.59 3.03
CA ILE A 215 13.21 -1.50 3.62
C ILE A 215 13.54 -0.49 2.52
N ALA A 216 14.32 0.54 2.82
CA ALA A 216 14.78 1.49 1.82
C ALA A 216 16.21 1.96 2.10
N ILE A 217 16.85 2.49 1.08
CA ILE A 217 18.14 3.20 1.16
C ILE A 217 18.06 4.51 0.39
N LYS A 218 18.83 5.52 0.79
CA LYS A 218 18.97 6.77 0.04
C LYS A 218 20.16 6.67 -0.91
N ALA A 219 19.90 6.73 -2.21
CA ALA A 219 20.93 6.76 -3.24
C ALA A 219 21.16 8.18 -3.74
N LYS A 220 22.43 8.53 -3.98
CA LYS A 220 22.84 9.81 -4.53
C LYS A 220 23.69 9.60 -5.78
N LEU A 221 23.14 9.96 -6.95
CA LEU A 221 23.78 9.81 -8.25
C LEU A 221 23.84 11.15 -8.97
N LYS A 222 25.04 11.73 -9.16
CA LYS A 222 25.26 13.03 -9.84
C LYS A 222 24.23 14.12 -9.49
N GLY A 223 24.00 14.34 -8.20
CA GLY A 223 23.05 15.34 -7.70
C GLY A 223 21.58 14.94 -7.76
N VAL A 224 21.26 13.74 -8.27
CA VAL A 224 19.94 13.09 -8.13
C VAL A 224 19.94 12.30 -6.82
N GLU A 225 19.15 12.73 -5.86
CA GLU A 225 18.89 11.96 -4.65
C GLU A 225 17.56 11.23 -4.79
N LYS A 226 17.55 9.95 -4.45
CA LYS A 226 16.36 9.11 -4.53
C LYS A 226 16.36 8.06 -3.45
N VAL A 227 15.23 7.92 -2.77
CA VAL A 227 14.97 6.77 -1.90
C VAL A 227 14.64 5.57 -2.79
N ILE A 228 15.40 4.49 -2.62
CA ILE A 228 15.25 3.23 -3.32
C ILE A 228 14.62 2.24 -2.36
N LEU A 229 13.49 1.65 -2.74
CA LEU A 229 12.86 0.57 -2.00
C LEU A 229 13.67 -0.71 -2.19
N LEU A 230 13.84 -1.51 -1.14
CA LEU A 230 14.48 -2.81 -1.18
C LEU A 230 13.51 -3.89 -0.69
N PRO A 231 12.73 -4.52 -1.59
CA PRO A 231 11.91 -5.68 -1.25
C PRO A 231 12.79 -6.89 -0.91
N LYS A 232 12.59 -7.46 0.27
CA LYS A 232 13.35 -8.61 0.80
C LYS A 232 12.48 -9.86 0.91
N MET A 233 12.98 -10.95 0.33
CA MET A 233 12.43 -12.30 0.43
C MET A 233 13.49 -13.23 1.01
N HIS A 234 13.58 -13.30 2.34
CA HIS A 234 14.58 -14.12 3.03
C HIS A 234 14.53 -15.60 2.61
N ASP A 235 15.69 -16.26 2.52
CA ASP A 235 15.84 -17.71 2.34
C ASP A 235 15.29 -18.45 3.56
N LEU A 236 15.53 -17.88 4.73
CA LEU A 236 15.12 -18.37 6.04
C LEU A 236 14.26 -17.31 6.72
N ARG A 237 13.00 -17.64 6.96
CA ARG A 237 12.01 -16.74 7.57
C ARG A 237 11.81 -17.09 9.03
N CYS A 238 11.95 -16.11 9.92
CA CYS A 238 11.64 -16.28 11.33
C CYS A 238 10.13 -16.15 11.53
N CYS A 239 9.48 -17.23 11.96
CA CYS A 239 8.03 -17.28 12.14
C CYS A 239 7.65 -17.97 13.44
N MET A 240 6.44 -17.69 13.93
CA MET A 240 5.91 -18.27 15.17
C MET A 240 4.39 -18.46 15.04
N LYS A 241 3.84 -19.51 15.65
CA LYS A 241 2.38 -19.55 15.88
C LYS A 241 2.10 -18.70 17.13
N PRO A 242 1.03 -17.88 17.17
CA PRO A 242 0.80 -17.00 18.32
C PRO A 242 0.82 -17.71 19.68
N GLN A 243 0.27 -18.93 19.75
CA GLN A 243 0.28 -19.73 20.98
C GLN A 243 1.65 -20.23 21.43
N ASP A 244 2.65 -20.29 20.53
CA ASP A 244 3.98 -20.84 20.82
C ASP A 244 4.88 -19.83 21.57
N ILE A 245 4.41 -18.59 21.79
CA ILE A 245 5.19 -17.56 22.48
C ILE A 245 5.54 -17.98 23.91
N ILE A 246 6.80 -17.79 24.28
CA ILE A 246 7.30 -18.06 25.62
C ILE A 246 7.08 -16.84 26.52
N VAL A 247 6.33 -17.03 27.61
CA VAL A 247 5.95 -15.94 28.52
C VAL A 247 6.83 -15.93 29.77
N SER A 248 7.60 -14.86 29.96
CA SER A 248 8.43 -14.69 31.15
C SER A 248 7.62 -14.27 32.38
N LYS A 249 8.09 -14.62 33.58
CA LYS A 249 7.47 -14.20 34.85
C LYS A 249 7.42 -12.67 35.02
N LYS A 250 8.37 -11.94 34.42
CA LYS A 250 8.42 -10.47 34.47
C LYS A 250 7.25 -9.84 33.72
N VAL A 251 6.84 -10.44 32.60
CA VAL A 251 5.69 -9.97 31.81
C VAL A 251 4.40 -9.98 32.64
N LYS A 252 4.14 -11.07 33.39
CA LYS A 252 2.97 -11.16 34.29
C LYS A 252 2.94 -10.07 35.36
N LYS A 253 4.10 -9.63 35.85
CA LYS A 253 4.18 -8.58 36.87
C LYS A 253 3.94 -7.19 36.27
N ILE A 254 4.50 -6.92 35.10
CA ILE A 254 4.39 -5.60 34.46
C ILE A 254 3.04 -5.40 33.76
N SER A 255 2.38 -6.47 33.31
CA SER A 255 1.08 -6.42 32.63
C SER A 255 -0.01 -5.71 33.44
N LYS A 256 0.10 -5.72 34.78
CA LYS A 256 -0.82 -5.01 35.69
C LYS A 256 -0.83 -3.49 35.51
N LYS A 257 0.22 -2.95 34.90
CA LYS A 257 0.43 -1.51 34.72
C LYS A 257 0.34 -1.07 33.26
N LEU A 258 0.22 -2.03 32.34
CA LEU A 258 0.31 -1.79 30.90
C LEU A 258 -1.00 -2.11 30.21
N LYS A 259 -1.37 -1.24 29.28
CA LYS A 259 -2.50 -1.41 28.38
C LYS A 259 -1.99 -1.61 26.95
N ILE A 260 -2.69 -2.43 26.16
CA ILE A 260 -2.45 -2.58 24.73
C ILE A 260 -3.65 -2.04 23.93
N THR A 261 -3.37 -1.37 22.83
CA THR A 261 -4.38 -0.93 21.85
C THR A 261 -3.92 -1.20 20.42
N ILE A 262 -4.86 -1.12 19.49
CA ILE A 262 -4.62 -1.29 18.06
C ILE A 262 -5.15 -0.08 17.32
N ASN A 263 -4.35 0.48 16.40
CA ASN A 263 -4.72 1.56 15.49
C ASN A 263 -5.24 2.83 16.20
N THR A 264 -4.76 3.13 17.40
CA THR A 264 -5.21 4.32 18.15
C THR A 264 -4.31 5.53 17.96
N CYS A 265 -3.02 5.34 17.69
CA CYS A 265 -2.08 6.44 17.48
C CYS A 265 -0.93 6.12 16.50
N PHE A 266 -1.27 5.62 15.32
CA PHE A 266 -0.31 5.21 14.28
C PHE A 266 0.85 6.20 14.03
N HIS A 267 0.56 7.50 13.94
CA HIS A 267 1.59 8.53 13.71
C HIS A 267 2.63 8.61 14.84
N GLU A 268 2.21 8.52 16.11
CA GLU A 268 3.12 8.50 17.26
C GLU A 268 3.95 7.21 17.29
N VAL A 269 3.41 6.10 16.78
CA VAL A 269 4.17 4.86 16.63
C VAL A 269 5.26 5.00 15.57
N ILE A 270 4.94 5.54 14.39
CA ILE A 270 5.94 5.84 13.35
C ILE A 270 7.02 6.77 13.90
N LYS A 271 6.62 7.83 14.61
CA LYS A 271 7.55 8.75 15.27
C LYS A 271 8.41 8.03 16.30
N GLY A 272 7.84 7.17 17.14
CA GLY A 272 8.58 6.40 18.15
C GLY A 272 9.61 5.44 17.54
N ILE A 273 9.28 4.82 16.40
CA ILE A 273 10.21 3.99 15.62
C ILE A 273 11.35 4.87 15.08
N PHE A 274 11.03 5.99 14.44
CA PHE A 274 12.03 6.92 13.91
C PHE A 274 12.96 7.47 15.01
N ASP A 275 12.40 7.89 16.14
CA ASP A 275 13.18 8.40 17.28
C ASP A 275 14.15 7.33 17.84
N SER A 276 13.81 6.04 17.72
CA SER A 276 14.59 4.94 18.29
C SER A 276 15.67 4.41 17.35
N HIS A 277 15.41 4.42 16.05
CA HIS A 277 16.28 3.81 15.03
C HIS A 277 16.89 4.82 14.05
N GLY A 278 16.46 6.09 14.06
CA GLY A 278 16.93 7.12 13.14
C GLY A 278 16.40 7.00 11.71
N GLU A 279 17.05 7.74 10.79
CA GLU A 279 16.73 7.81 9.35
C GLU A 279 17.46 6.70 8.55
N ASP A 280 17.53 5.48 9.07
CA ASP A 280 18.27 4.38 8.42
C ASP A 280 17.52 3.84 7.19
N TRP A 281 16.29 3.37 7.39
CA TRP A 281 15.43 2.86 6.33
C TRP A 281 14.02 3.49 6.34
N MET A 282 13.66 4.15 7.44
CA MET A 282 12.37 4.80 7.66
C MET A 282 12.41 6.26 7.18
N TYR A 283 12.85 6.48 5.95
CA TYR A 283 12.89 7.81 5.33
C TYR A 283 11.50 8.48 5.32
N PRO A 284 11.41 9.82 5.24
CA PRO A 284 10.12 10.52 5.17
C PRO A 284 9.17 9.98 4.09
N GLU A 285 9.71 9.59 2.93
CA GLU A 285 8.95 8.94 1.85
C GLU A 285 8.35 7.60 2.28
N MET A 286 9.08 6.77 3.03
CA MET A 286 8.57 5.49 3.55
C MET A 286 7.50 5.71 4.62
N GLN A 287 7.73 6.65 5.54
CA GLN A 287 6.75 7.01 6.58
C GLN A 287 5.42 7.43 5.97
N LEU A 288 5.49 8.27 4.93
CA LEU A 288 4.32 8.71 4.18
C LEU A 288 3.55 7.54 3.55
N GLU A 289 4.25 6.62 2.88
CA GLU A 289 3.56 5.49 2.25
C GLU A 289 2.97 4.50 3.28
N PHE A 290 3.57 4.34 4.46
CA PHE A 290 2.95 3.63 5.58
C PHE A 290 1.69 4.32 6.10
N MET A 291 1.74 5.64 6.28
CA MET A 291 0.57 6.43 6.67
C MET A 291 -0.56 6.32 5.64
N LYS A 292 -0.23 6.39 4.33
CA LYS A 292 -1.22 6.18 3.25
C LYS A 292 -1.84 4.80 3.33
N MET A 293 -1.03 3.74 3.47
CA MET A 293 -1.55 2.38 3.59
C MET A 293 -2.53 2.25 4.76
N HIS A 294 -2.21 2.85 5.91
CA HIS A 294 -3.03 2.81 7.12
C HIS A 294 -4.31 3.65 7.02
N TYR A 295 -4.19 4.95 6.74
CA TYR A 295 -5.32 5.90 6.81
C TYR A 295 -6.21 5.87 5.58
N LEU A 296 -5.68 5.52 4.40
CA LEU A 296 -6.46 5.41 3.15
C LEU A 296 -6.96 3.99 2.92
N ASN A 297 -6.90 3.14 3.94
CA ASN A 297 -7.34 1.76 3.85
C ASN A 297 -8.84 1.69 3.52
N GLY A 298 -9.19 1.16 2.34
CA GLY A 298 -10.56 1.14 1.83
C GLY A 298 -10.96 2.33 0.94
N MET A 299 -10.12 3.38 0.84
CA MET A 299 -10.32 4.47 -0.13
C MET A 299 -9.88 4.10 -1.56
N TYR A 300 -9.09 3.04 -1.68
CA TYR A 300 -8.77 2.43 -2.97
C TYR A 300 -10.02 1.67 -3.43
N LYS A 301 -10.69 2.18 -4.48
CA LYS A 301 -11.68 1.36 -5.18
C LYS A 301 -11.03 0.01 -5.47
N ILE A 302 -11.78 -1.09 -5.33
CA ILE A 302 -11.42 -2.41 -5.88
C ILE A 302 -11.53 -2.31 -7.41
N ASN A 303 -10.73 -1.44 -7.97
CA ASN A 303 -10.33 -1.31 -9.36
C ASN A 303 -8.83 -1.10 -9.23
N GLY A 304 -8.13 -2.18 -8.92
CA GLY A 304 -6.69 -2.18 -9.13
C GLY A 304 -6.41 -1.76 -10.58
N PRO A 305 -5.17 -1.36 -10.90
CA PRO A 305 -4.76 -1.11 -12.29
C PRO A 305 -4.97 -2.31 -13.22
N ASN A 306 -5.30 -3.48 -12.66
CA ASN A 306 -5.73 -4.68 -13.34
C ASN A 306 -7.24 -4.83 -13.09
N GLY A 307 -8.07 -4.54 -14.10
CA GLY A 307 -9.52 -4.71 -14.08
C GLY A 307 -9.98 -6.17 -14.01
N VAL A 308 -9.48 -6.93 -13.04
CA VAL A 308 -9.94 -8.27 -12.73
C VAL A 308 -10.82 -8.20 -11.51
N VAL A 309 -12.13 -8.30 -11.75
CA VAL A 309 -13.10 -8.60 -10.71
C VAL A 309 -12.78 -9.99 -10.18
N VAL A 310 -12.20 -10.10 -8.98
CA VAL A 310 -12.31 -11.34 -8.22
C VAL A 310 -13.76 -11.35 -7.73
N GLN A 311 -14.65 -11.96 -8.51
CA GLN A 311 -15.93 -12.38 -7.95
C GLN A 311 -15.57 -13.35 -6.82
N THR A 312 -15.83 -12.93 -5.59
CA THR A 312 -16.00 -13.88 -4.50
C THR A 312 -17.20 -14.72 -4.89
N HIS A 313 -16.94 -15.90 -5.46
CA HIS A 313 -17.97 -16.92 -5.59
C HIS A 313 -18.48 -17.20 -4.18
N LYS A 314 -19.67 -16.67 -3.87
CA LYS A 314 -20.54 -17.28 -2.87
C LYS A 314 -20.97 -18.61 -3.48
N ASP A 315 -20.24 -19.67 -3.18
CA ASP A 315 -20.72 -21.03 -3.41
C ASP A 315 -21.88 -21.27 -2.42
N SER A 316 -23.07 -20.84 -2.81
CA SER A 316 -24.32 -21.40 -2.31
C SER A 316 -24.71 -22.55 -3.23
N ASN A 317 -24.12 -23.72 -2.99
CA ASN A 317 -24.68 -24.98 -3.46
C ASN A 317 -25.57 -25.55 -2.35
N ASP A 318 -26.79 -25.03 -2.27
CA ASP A 318 -27.94 -25.77 -1.76
C ASP A 318 -28.90 -25.96 -2.92
N VAL A 319 -28.81 -27.11 -3.57
CA VAL A 319 -29.87 -27.65 -4.42
C VAL A 319 -30.08 -29.09 -3.98
N ASN A 320 -31.19 -29.34 -3.27
CA ASN A 320 -32.12 -30.33 -3.79
C ASN A 320 -33.54 -30.23 -3.18
N ASN A 321 -34.48 -30.15 -4.12
CA ASN A 321 -35.83 -30.71 -4.11
C ASN A 321 -36.83 -30.26 -3.05
N GLN A 322 -37.87 -29.53 -3.48
CA GLN A 322 -39.19 -30.14 -3.67
C GLN A 322 -40.23 -29.18 -4.29
N THR A 323 -40.83 -29.65 -5.40
CA THR A 323 -42.24 -29.52 -5.82
C THR A 323 -42.92 -28.14 -5.97
N VAL A 324 -43.30 -27.88 -7.22
CA VAL A 324 -44.41 -27.01 -7.66
C VAL A 324 -45.75 -27.62 -7.20
N PRO A 325 -46.78 -26.81 -6.85
CA PRO A 325 -47.93 -26.74 -7.76
C PRO A 325 -48.44 -25.31 -8.04
N THR A 326 -48.77 -25.13 -9.32
CA THR A 326 -49.73 -24.25 -9.99
C THR A 326 -50.79 -23.53 -9.15
N GLY A 327 -51.07 -22.26 -9.51
CA GLY A 327 -52.31 -21.56 -9.16
C GLY A 327 -52.47 -20.21 -9.88
N ASN A 328 -53.36 -20.16 -10.87
CA ASN A 328 -53.81 -18.95 -11.57
C ASN A 328 -54.58 -17.99 -10.65
N GLY A 329 -54.46 -16.68 -10.87
CA GLY A 329 -55.37 -15.70 -10.28
C GLY A 329 -55.02 -14.24 -10.59
N SER A 330 -55.56 -13.71 -11.68
CA SER A 330 -55.66 -12.26 -11.93
C SER A 330 -56.52 -11.57 -10.86
N LYS A 331 -56.03 -10.45 -10.32
CA LYS A 331 -56.85 -9.28 -9.95
C LYS A 331 -55.92 -8.08 -9.73
N GLY A 332 -56.17 -7.02 -10.49
CA GLY A 332 -55.47 -5.74 -10.34
C GLY A 332 -56.06 -4.90 -9.22
N THR A 333 -55.20 -4.06 -8.63
CA THR A 333 -55.56 -2.79 -8.00
C THR A 333 -54.35 -1.86 -8.08
N ASN A 334 -54.59 -0.65 -8.58
CA ASN A 334 -53.68 0.50 -8.56
C ASN A 334 -53.13 0.76 -7.16
N GLU A 335 -51.82 0.97 -7.02
CA GLU A 335 -51.31 1.94 -6.04
C GLU A 335 -49.85 2.37 -6.33
N LYS A 336 -49.71 3.66 -6.64
CA LYS A 336 -48.59 4.58 -6.33
C LYS A 336 -47.15 4.11 -6.62
N ASN A 337 -46.57 4.72 -7.66
CA ASN A 337 -45.11 4.83 -7.84
C ASN A 337 -44.43 5.35 -6.56
N PRO A 338 -43.52 4.58 -5.93
CA PRO A 338 -42.48 5.15 -5.09
C PRO A 338 -41.31 5.56 -6.00
N LYS A 339 -40.86 6.79 -5.82
CA LYS A 339 -39.63 7.31 -6.42
C LYS A 339 -38.48 6.34 -6.13
N SER A 340 -37.77 5.94 -7.17
CA SER A 340 -36.53 5.20 -7.07
C SER A 340 -35.41 6.16 -6.65
N ASP A 341 -35.32 6.43 -5.35
CA ASP A 341 -34.09 6.95 -4.76
C ASP A 341 -33.10 5.77 -4.67
N HIS A 342 -32.47 5.44 -5.81
CA HIS A 342 -31.26 4.62 -5.80
C HIS A 342 -30.10 5.51 -5.33
N GLU A 343 -30.04 5.76 -4.03
CA GLU A 343 -28.76 6.03 -3.38
C GLU A 343 -27.90 4.78 -3.56
N ASN A 344 -27.01 4.83 -4.55
CA ASN A 344 -25.92 3.88 -4.66
C ASN A 344 -25.01 4.09 -3.44
N ASP A 345 -25.29 3.34 -2.37
CA ASP A 345 -24.39 3.18 -1.24
C ASP A 345 -23.17 2.35 -1.72
N GLU A 346 -22.28 3.01 -2.48
CA GLU A 346 -20.91 2.54 -2.77
C GLU A 346 -20.15 2.51 -1.43
N THR A 347 -20.46 1.53 -0.57
CA THR A 347 -19.72 1.31 0.66
C THR A 347 -18.28 0.96 0.30
N LEU A 348 -17.37 1.88 0.60
CA LEU A 348 -15.92 1.71 0.48
C LEU A 348 -15.51 0.50 1.32
N GLN A 349 -15.33 -0.65 0.68
CA GLN A 349 -14.95 -1.88 1.37
C GLN A 349 -13.52 -1.73 1.89
N LYS A 350 -13.36 -1.72 3.21
CA LYS A 350 -12.06 -1.66 3.88
C LYS A 350 -11.20 -2.83 3.39
N ASN A 351 -10.01 -2.54 2.86
CA ASN A 351 -9.10 -3.60 2.44
C ASN A 351 -8.57 -4.31 3.71
N GLU A 352 -8.79 -5.63 3.78
CA GLU A 352 -8.34 -6.45 4.91
C GLU A 352 -6.80 -6.54 4.97
N LYS A 353 -6.10 -6.21 3.87
CA LYS A 353 -4.64 -6.21 3.75
C LYS A 353 -4.06 -4.83 3.95
N THR A 354 -3.68 -4.51 5.18
CA THR A 354 -3.20 -3.17 5.51
C THR A 354 -2.11 -3.16 6.57
N VAL A 355 -1.48 -1.99 6.69
CA VAL A 355 -0.54 -1.68 7.76
C VAL A 355 -1.33 -1.16 8.96
N VAL A 356 -1.03 -1.74 10.12
CA VAL A 356 -1.68 -1.46 11.41
C VAL A 356 -0.62 -1.05 12.42
N SER A 357 -1.04 -0.36 13.48
CA SER A 357 -0.21 -0.11 14.65
C SER A 357 -0.72 -0.86 15.86
N VAL A 358 0.23 -1.26 16.71
CA VAL A 358 0.00 -1.82 18.04
C VAL A 358 0.68 -0.90 19.04
N GLU A 359 -0.02 -0.53 20.10
CA GLU A 359 0.46 0.49 21.04
C GLU A 359 0.38 0.00 22.47
N VAL A 360 1.42 0.27 23.26
CA VAL A 360 1.47 -0.06 24.68
C VAL A 360 1.55 1.21 25.52
N TRP A 361 0.67 1.30 26.51
CA TRP A 361 0.48 2.49 27.34
C TRP A 361 0.79 2.20 28.81
N HIS A 362 1.44 3.15 29.46
CA HIS A 362 1.59 3.24 30.91
C HIS A 362 1.16 4.63 31.35
N GLU A 363 0.14 4.76 32.20
CA GLU A 363 -0.34 6.06 32.71
C GLU A 363 -0.54 7.11 31.58
N ASN A 364 -1.23 6.71 30.50
CA ASN A 364 -1.48 7.51 29.29
C ASN A 364 -0.24 7.90 28.46
N LYS A 365 0.95 7.38 28.78
CA LYS A 365 2.16 7.56 27.96
C LYS A 365 2.37 6.35 27.07
N LEU A 366 2.67 6.60 25.79
CA LEU A 366 3.06 5.57 24.84
C LEU A 366 4.48 5.08 25.18
N VAL A 367 4.59 3.85 25.68
CA VAL A 367 5.83 3.26 26.20
C VAL A 367 6.39 2.12 25.33
N ALA A 368 5.62 1.62 24.38
CA ALA A 368 6.09 0.80 23.27
C ALA A 368 5.08 0.87 22.12
N GLY A 369 5.53 0.51 20.93
CA GLY A 369 4.62 0.30 19.81
C GLY A 369 5.30 -0.39 18.65
N GLU A 370 4.52 -0.95 17.74
CA GLU A 370 4.99 -1.45 16.46
C GLU A 370 4.02 -1.15 15.33
N ILE A 371 4.55 -1.10 14.11
CA ILE A 371 3.76 -1.27 12.90
C ILE A 371 3.90 -2.70 12.40
N GLY A 372 2.81 -3.25 11.89
CA GLY A 372 2.75 -4.56 11.26
C GLY A 372 1.81 -4.58 10.07
N PHE A 373 1.83 -5.66 9.31
CA PHE A 373 0.98 -5.88 8.15
C PHE A 373 0.05 -7.07 8.41
N VAL A 374 -1.26 -6.87 8.21
CA VAL A 374 -2.27 -7.93 8.26
C VAL A 374 -2.47 -8.49 6.85
N ASN A 375 -2.39 -9.80 6.69
CA ASN A 375 -2.61 -10.50 5.43
C ASN A 375 -3.39 -11.79 5.66
N GLY A 376 -4.72 -11.67 5.72
CA GLY A 376 -5.58 -12.74 6.24
C GLY A 376 -5.16 -13.14 7.66
N SER A 377 -5.07 -14.43 7.95
CA SER A 377 -4.69 -14.96 9.27
C SER A 377 -3.18 -15.00 9.50
N MET A 378 -2.42 -14.21 8.73
CA MET A 378 -1.01 -13.95 8.93
C MET A 378 -0.79 -12.49 9.36
N TYR A 379 0.07 -12.29 10.36
CA TYR A 379 0.53 -10.97 10.79
C TYR A 379 2.05 -10.87 10.63
N THR A 380 2.53 -9.84 9.93
CA THR A 380 3.96 -9.57 9.77
C THR A 380 4.36 -8.38 10.63
N SER A 381 5.23 -8.58 11.63
CA SER A 381 5.86 -7.46 12.35
C SER A 381 6.87 -6.77 11.45
N ILE A 382 6.75 -5.45 11.27
CA ILE A 382 7.65 -4.67 10.42
C ILE A 382 8.72 -3.99 11.28
N SER A 383 8.30 -3.18 12.25
CA SER A 383 9.22 -2.45 13.13
C SER A 383 8.52 -1.94 14.37
N GLY A 384 9.26 -1.78 15.45
CA GLY A 384 8.74 -1.28 16.71
C GLY A 384 9.80 -0.59 17.56
N PHE A 385 9.34 -0.06 18.69
CA PHE A 385 10.16 0.63 19.68
C PHE A 385 9.65 0.35 21.09
N HIS A 386 10.48 0.62 22.09
CA HIS A 386 10.09 0.60 23.49
C HIS A 386 10.88 1.66 24.28
N LYS A 387 10.23 2.27 25.28
CA LYS A 387 10.78 3.34 26.12
C LYS A 387 10.75 2.99 27.62
N MET A 388 10.16 1.85 27.98
CA MET A 388 10.01 1.40 29.36
C MET A 388 10.52 -0.05 29.50
N ASN A 389 11.22 -0.35 30.59
CA ASN A 389 11.73 -1.70 30.84
C ASN A 389 10.62 -2.75 30.81
N ASN A 390 10.81 -3.79 30.00
CA ASN A 390 9.85 -4.89 29.73
C ASN A 390 8.57 -4.49 28.98
N SER A 391 8.37 -3.24 28.53
CA SER A 391 7.19 -2.91 27.73
C SER A 391 7.20 -3.60 26.36
N GLY A 392 8.38 -3.77 25.74
CA GLY A 392 8.53 -4.56 24.50
C GLY A 392 8.18 -6.05 24.69
N ASN A 393 8.66 -6.68 25.76
CA ASN A 393 8.30 -8.08 26.07
C ASN A 393 6.80 -8.22 26.36
N PHE A 394 6.19 -7.26 27.07
CA PHE A 394 4.75 -7.24 27.26
C PHE A 394 4.01 -7.08 25.92
N GLN A 395 4.44 -6.16 25.05
CA GLN A 395 3.86 -5.94 23.73
C GLN A 395 3.77 -7.25 22.95
N LEU A 396 4.88 -8.00 22.88
CA LEU A 396 4.93 -9.22 22.09
C LEU A 396 3.99 -10.31 22.64
N VAL A 397 3.96 -10.49 23.97
CA VAL A 397 3.05 -11.47 24.59
C VAL A 397 1.58 -11.06 24.45
N ALA A 398 1.27 -9.78 24.66
CA ALA A 398 -0.08 -9.27 24.51
C ALA A 398 -0.56 -9.33 23.04
N LEU A 399 0.34 -9.05 22.09
CA LEU A 399 0.06 -9.20 20.66
C LEU A 399 -0.16 -10.67 20.28
N ALA A 400 0.67 -11.60 20.75
CA ALA A 400 0.41 -13.04 20.58
C ALA A 400 -0.98 -13.44 21.09
N ALA A 401 -1.39 -12.96 22.27
CA ALA A 401 -2.70 -13.23 22.82
C ALA A 401 -3.82 -12.71 21.90
N ILE A 402 -3.70 -11.46 21.42
CA ILE A 402 -4.67 -10.87 20.49
C ILE A 402 -4.72 -11.66 19.18
N LEU A 403 -3.57 -11.99 18.59
CA LEU A 403 -3.48 -12.77 17.37
C LEU A 403 -4.13 -14.15 17.56
N HIS A 404 -3.85 -14.83 18.66
CA HIS A 404 -4.44 -16.12 18.99
C HIS A 404 -5.97 -16.05 19.09
N PHE A 405 -6.50 -15.10 19.88
CA PHE A 405 -7.95 -14.95 20.09
C PHE A 405 -8.69 -14.52 18.82
N ASN A 406 -8.01 -13.83 17.90
CA ASN A 406 -8.56 -13.47 16.59
C ASN A 406 -8.35 -14.55 15.50
N GLY A 407 -7.78 -15.70 15.86
CA GLY A 407 -7.64 -16.84 14.96
C GLY A 407 -6.47 -16.77 13.98
N PHE A 408 -5.51 -15.85 14.17
CA PHE A 408 -4.28 -15.82 13.39
C PHE A 408 -3.48 -17.11 13.57
N LYS A 409 -2.87 -17.58 12.49
CA LYS A 409 -2.16 -18.87 12.44
C LYS A 409 -0.65 -18.72 12.28
N LEU A 410 -0.20 -17.60 11.72
CA LEU A 410 1.20 -17.36 11.45
C LEU A 410 1.56 -15.91 11.83
N TRP A 411 2.57 -15.78 12.70
CA TRP A 411 3.23 -14.53 12.99
C TRP A 411 4.60 -14.52 12.31
N ASP A 412 4.74 -13.72 11.27
CA ASP A 412 5.97 -13.48 10.55
C ASP A 412 6.79 -12.38 11.24
N LEU A 413 7.98 -12.73 11.70
CA LEU A 413 8.90 -11.83 12.39
C LEU A 413 10.05 -11.38 11.48
N GLY A 414 10.03 -11.72 10.18
CA GLY A 414 11.09 -11.34 9.24
C GLY A 414 12.36 -12.15 9.43
N MET A 415 13.49 -11.48 9.68
CA MET A 415 14.79 -12.13 9.84
C MET A 415 14.97 -12.79 11.22
N GLU A 416 15.78 -13.86 11.24
CA GLU A 416 16.20 -14.53 12.46
C GLU A 416 17.07 -13.60 13.33
N ILE A 417 16.71 -13.49 14.60
CA ILE A 417 17.50 -12.77 15.62
C ILE A 417 17.41 -13.61 16.91
N PRO A 418 18.52 -13.80 17.67
CA PRO A 418 18.55 -14.72 18.81
C PRO A 418 17.38 -14.60 19.79
N TYR A 419 17.02 -13.38 20.19
CA TYR A 419 15.92 -13.17 21.14
C TYR A 419 14.55 -13.65 20.62
N LYS A 420 14.31 -13.68 19.30
CA LYS A 420 13.06 -14.21 18.71
C LYS A 420 12.95 -15.70 18.89
N ILE A 421 14.07 -16.41 18.70
CA ILE A 421 14.16 -17.86 18.92
C ILE A 421 13.94 -18.19 20.40
N GLU A 422 14.55 -17.42 21.31
CA GLU A 422 14.33 -17.54 22.75
C GLU A 422 12.87 -17.31 23.17
N MET A 423 12.10 -16.54 22.39
CA MET A 423 10.67 -16.31 22.60
C MET A 423 9.77 -17.38 21.97
N GLY A 424 10.31 -18.39 21.29
CA GLY A 424 9.54 -19.50 20.70
C GLY A 424 9.40 -19.44 19.18
N ALA A 425 10.01 -18.44 18.51
CA ALA A 425 10.04 -18.40 17.06
C ALA A 425 10.92 -19.51 16.48
N LYS A 426 10.66 -19.87 15.23
CA LYS A 426 11.36 -20.90 14.47
C LYS A 426 11.75 -20.36 13.11
N THR A 427 12.78 -20.95 12.54
CA THR A 427 13.25 -20.62 11.21
C THR A 427 12.58 -21.54 10.18
N VAL A 428 11.96 -20.94 9.17
CA VAL A 428 11.14 -21.60 8.14
C VAL A 428 11.77 -21.34 6.77
N PRO A 429 12.11 -22.36 5.97
CA PRO A 429 12.61 -22.16 4.62
C PRO A 429 11.62 -21.39 3.74
N ARG A 430 12.11 -20.51 2.86
CA ARG A 430 11.31 -19.66 1.96
C ARG A 430 10.17 -20.41 1.27
N ARG A 431 10.46 -21.59 0.73
CA ARG A 431 9.46 -22.42 0.03
C ARG A 431 8.29 -22.81 0.93
N GLU A 432 8.57 -23.18 2.18
CA GLU A 432 7.55 -23.54 3.16
C GLU A 432 6.80 -22.30 3.68
N PHE A 433 7.51 -21.18 3.89
CA PHE A 433 6.87 -19.91 4.24
C PHE A 433 5.88 -19.46 3.17
N ILE A 434 6.26 -19.49 1.88
CA ILE A 434 5.37 -19.12 0.77
C ILE A 434 4.14 -20.04 0.71
N LYS A 435 4.31 -21.34 0.99
CA LYS A 435 3.20 -22.28 1.04
C LYS A 435 2.19 -21.88 2.12
N GLN A 436 2.66 -21.66 3.36
CA GLN A 436 1.82 -21.21 4.47
C GLN A 436 1.17 -19.85 4.18
N LEU A 437 1.92 -18.90 3.61
CA LEU A 437 1.40 -17.60 3.20
C LEU A 437 0.24 -17.75 2.20
N ASN A 438 0.36 -18.62 1.20
CA ASN A 438 -0.69 -18.81 0.20
C ASN A 438 -1.96 -19.44 0.78
N GLU A 439 -1.81 -20.30 1.78
CA GLU A 439 -2.93 -20.90 2.52
C GLU A 439 -3.66 -19.86 3.39
N LEU A 440 -2.95 -18.86 3.92
CA LEU A 440 -3.48 -17.94 4.95
C LEU A 440 -3.89 -16.55 4.42
N LYS A 441 -3.29 -16.05 3.32
CA LYS A 441 -3.40 -14.65 2.86
C LYS A 441 -4.80 -14.17 2.47
N ASN A 442 -5.77 -15.06 2.33
CA ASN A 442 -7.15 -14.75 1.92
C ASN A 442 -8.20 -15.23 2.93
N THR A 443 -7.79 -15.62 4.14
CA THR A 443 -8.73 -15.97 5.20
C THR A 443 -9.26 -14.70 5.86
N ASN A 444 -10.56 -14.66 6.19
CA ASN A 444 -11.13 -13.52 6.90
C ASN A 444 -10.86 -13.64 8.41
N VAL A 445 -10.18 -12.64 8.97
CA VAL A 445 -9.97 -12.49 10.42
C VAL A 445 -10.14 -11.03 10.80
N LYS A 446 -10.58 -10.78 12.03
CA LYS A 446 -10.54 -9.43 12.61
C LYS A 446 -9.19 -9.21 13.28
N PHE A 447 -8.68 -7.97 13.25
CA PHE A 447 -7.50 -7.59 14.03
C PHE A 447 -7.89 -6.47 14.99
N GLU A 448 -8.39 -6.87 16.16
CA GLU A 448 -8.85 -5.97 17.20
C GLU A 448 -8.55 -6.54 18.59
N VAL A 449 -8.41 -5.66 19.58
CA VAL A 449 -8.36 -6.09 20.98
C VAL A 449 -9.74 -6.65 21.32
N PRO A 450 -9.87 -7.90 21.79
CA PRO A 450 -11.18 -8.45 22.12
C PRO A 450 -11.93 -7.55 23.10
N ALA A 451 -13.23 -7.32 22.86
CA ALA A 451 -14.04 -6.31 23.57
C ALA A 451 -13.90 -6.39 25.11
N LYS A 452 -13.85 -7.62 25.63
CA LYS A 452 -13.61 -7.92 27.05
C LYS A 452 -12.41 -7.16 27.66
N TYR A 453 -11.33 -7.04 26.90
CA TYR A 453 -10.07 -6.42 27.37
C TYR A 453 -9.98 -4.93 27.00
N ALA A 454 -10.70 -4.51 25.95
CA ALA A 454 -10.75 -3.11 25.53
C ALA A 454 -11.50 -2.23 26.55
N GLU A 455 -12.59 -2.73 27.15
CA GLU A 455 -13.41 -1.97 28.10
C GLU A 455 -12.72 -1.78 29.46
N LYS A 456 -12.04 -2.81 29.95
CA LYS A 456 -11.39 -2.80 31.27
C LYS A 456 -9.96 -2.27 31.25
N ASN A 457 -9.37 -2.10 30.08
CA ASN A 457 -7.98 -1.67 29.90
C ASN A 457 -6.96 -2.55 30.65
N ASP A 458 -7.23 -3.85 30.75
CA ASP A 458 -6.52 -4.75 31.67
C ASP A 458 -5.58 -5.71 30.91
N GLY A 459 -4.28 -5.38 30.91
CA GLY A 459 -3.24 -6.26 30.39
C GLY A 459 -3.06 -7.54 31.23
N GLU A 460 -3.35 -7.52 32.53
CA GLU A 460 -3.25 -8.70 33.39
C GLU A 460 -4.31 -9.74 33.03
N GLU A 461 -5.57 -9.33 32.85
CA GLU A 461 -6.65 -10.25 32.48
C GLU A 461 -6.39 -10.90 31.10
N LEU A 462 -5.94 -10.11 30.11
CA LEU A 462 -5.58 -10.62 28.77
C LEU A 462 -4.51 -11.71 28.84
N ILE A 463 -3.40 -11.46 29.55
CA ILE A 463 -2.30 -12.44 29.65
C ILE A 463 -2.74 -13.67 30.46
N SER A 464 -3.52 -13.49 31.52
CA SER A 464 -4.01 -14.58 32.36
C SER A 464 -4.91 -15.54 31.56
N ASP A 465 -5.86 -15.00 30.80
CA ASP A 465 -6.77 -15.81 29.98
C ASP A 465 -6.06 -16.49 28.82
N PHE A 466 -5.11 -15.79 28.18
CA PHE A 466 -4.29 -16.38 27.13
C PHE A 466 -3.53 -17.62 27.62
N LEU A 467 -2.86 -17.51 28.77
CA LEU A 467 -2.10 -18.62 29.36
C LEU A 467 -2.98 -19.81 29.76
N LYS A 468 -4.23 -19.56 30.19
CA LYS A 468 -5.20 -20.63 30.42
C LYS A 468 -5.59 -21.31 29.11
N ALA A 469 -5.82 -20.54 28.04
CA ALA A 469 -6.24 -21.04 26.74
C ALA A 469 -5.17 -21.92 26.06
N VAL A 470 -3.89 -21.54 26.14
CA VAL A 470 -2.79 -22.28 25.49
C VAL A 470 -2.22 -23.42 26.34
N GLY A 471 -2.69 -23.58 27.58
CA GLY A 471 -2.11 -24.46 28.58
C GLY A 471 -0.79 -23.87 29.11
N ASN A 472 -0.65 -23.75 30.43
CA ASN A 472 0.47 -23.09 31.13
C ASN A 472 1.91 -23.62 30.83
N ASN A 473 2.08 -24.50 29.85
CA ASN A 473 3.33 -25.10 29.43
C ASN A 473 4.30 -24.10 28.78
N ASN A 474 3.83 -22.94 28.33
CA ASN A 474 4.64 -21.93 27.63
C ASN A 474 5.27 -20.87 28.57
N VAL A 475 5.34 -21.15 29.87
CA VAL A 475 6.00 -20.29 30.85
C VAL A 475 7.47 -20.68 30.97
N ALA A 476 8.39 -19.77 30.66
CA ALA A 476 9.83 -20.04 30.76
C ALA A 476 10.24 -20.48 32.18
N PRO A 477 11.08 -21.52 32.34
CA PRO A 477 11.79 -21.76 33.60
C PRO A 477 12.68 -20.55 33.92
N SER A 478 12.85 -20.23 35.20
CA SER A 478 13.62 -19.05 35.63
C SER A 478 15.11 -19.23 35.30
N VAL A 479 15.62 -18.50 34.32
CA VAL A 479 17.06 -18.36 34.07
C VAL A 479 17.54 -17.01 34.65
N PRO A 480 18.67 -16.96 35.39
CA PRO A 480 19.19 -15.72 35.95
C PRO A 480 19.57 -14.72 34.85
N ASN A 481 19.33 -13.42 35.12
CA ASN A 481 19.69 -12.31 34.24
C ASN A 481 21.15 -12.44 33.76
N LYS A 482 21.36 -12.54 32.45
CA LYS A 482 22.54 -11.92 31.84
C LYS A 482 22.13 -10.55 31.31
N PRO A 483 22.91 -9.49 31.58
CA PRO A 483 22.71 -8.22 30.92
C PRO A 483 22.95 -8.41 29.41
N VAL A 484 22.06 -7.85 28.60
CA VAL A 484 22.28 -7.69 27.16
C VAL A 484 22.76 -6.24 27.02
N ASP A 485 24.04 -6.08 26.66
CA ASP A 485 24.67 -4.80 26.31
C ASP A 485 24.26 -4.34 24.90
#